data_AF-A0A1Q7WGK2-F1
#
_entry.id   AF-A0A1Q7WGK2-F1
#
_cell.length_a   1.000
_cell.length_b   1.000
_cell.length_c   1.000
_cell.angle_alpha   90.00
_cell.angle_beta   90.00
_cell.angle_gamma   90.00
#
_symmetry.space_group_name_H-M   'P 1'
#
loop_
_entity.id
_entity.type
_entity.pdbx_description
1 polymer ?
#
loop_
_entity_poly.entity_id
_entity_poly.type
_entity_poly.pdbx_seq_one_letter_code
_entity_poly.pdbx_strand_id
1 'polypeptide(L)'
;MRRVVVTLFVAAIAAVGTLAGTAVASGPAPPGKQLIKLNCTGLGPITVSVQRGQNSKGAGQIVGTKGHGIPVKIVFTLTDLTTSTVIDSSTQLSGHGHGHPHQATTECTGVVFNGAASDFFGAHLPPGVAATDTVEASIDAFVIIKR
;
A
#
# COMPACT_ATOMS: atom_id res chain seq x y z
N MET A 1 23.45 -17.88 -19.41
CA MET A 1 23.08 -18.63 -18.19
C MET A 1 24.24 -18.62 -17.21
N ARG A 2 24.15 -17.85 -16.12
CA ARG A 2 24.77 -18.19 -14.84
C ARG A 2 24.12 -17.31 -13.76
N ARG A 3 23.41 -17.97 -12.86
CA ARG A 3 22.67 -17.38 -11.74
C ARG A 3 23.70 -16.94 -10.71
N VAL A 4 23.75 -15.65 -10.37
CA VAL A 4 24.48 -15.16 -9.20
C VAL A 4 23.43 -14.74 -8.17
N VAL A 5 23.41 -15.53 -7.10
CA VAL A 5 22.62 -15.35 -5.88
C VAL A 5 23.17 -14.13 -5.16
N VAL A 6 22.33 -13.12 -4.91
CA VAL A 6 22.65 -12.00 -4.02
C VAL A 6 21.67 -12.04 -2.86
N THR A 7 22.17 -12.44 -1.70
CA THR A 7 21.45 -12.49 -0.43
C THR A 7 22.09 -11.53 0.56
N LEU A 8 21.24 -10.87 1.35
CA LEU A 8 21.49 -10.13 2.60
C LEU A 8 22.17 -8.75 2.53
N PHE A 9 21.44 -7.71 2.98
CA PHE A 9 21.95 -6.73 3.95
C PHE A 9 20.85 -6.26 4.93
N VAL A 10 21.04 -6.71 6.17
CA VAL A 10 20.86 -6.07 7.50
C VAL A 10 19.60 -5.23 7.79
N ALA A 11 18.76 -5.77 8.68
CA ALA A 11 17.76 -5.05 9.44
C ALA A 11 18.40 -4.27 10.60
N ALA A 12 18.07 -2.99 10.75
CA ALA A 12 18.28 -2.23 11.97
C ALA A 12 16.92 -1.98 12.64
N ILE A 13 16.65 -2.72 13.73
CA ILE A 13 15.49 -2.51 14.60
C ILE A 13 15.97 -1.62 15.74
N ALA A 14 15.52 -0.36 15.78
CA ALA A 14 15.59 0.45 16.99
C ALA A 14 14.30 0.23 17.79
N ALA A 15 14.43 -0.45 18.93
CA ALA A 15 13.36 -0.65 19.89
C ALA A 15 13.32 0.51 20.89
N VAL A 16 12.19 1.22 20.99
CA VAL A 16 11.87 2.09 22.14
C VAL A 16 10.36 2.04 22.40
N GLY A 17 9.97 1.72 23.65
CA GLY A 17 8.70 2.12 24.24
C GLY A 17 7.66 1.01 24.46
N THR A 18 7.74 0.33 25.60
CA THR A 18 6.63 -0.47 26.16
C THR A 18 5.54 0.44 26.71
N LEU A 19 4.40 0.51 26.03
CA LEU A 19 3.13 0.92 26.63
C LEU A 19 2.21 -0.31 26.68
N ALA A 20 1.69 -0.58 27.87
CA ALA A 20 0.70 -1.62 28.10
C ALA A 20 -0.54 -1.37 27.22
N GLY A 21 -0.67 -2.15 26.15
CA GLY A 21 -1.81 -2.11 25.23
C GLY A 21 -2.63 -3.39 25.38
N THR A 22 -3.95 -3.23 25.51
CA THR A 22 -4.94 -4.30 25.44
C THR A 22 -4.62 -5.29 24.33
N ALA A 23 -4.64 -6.58 24.65
CA ALA A 23 -4.41 -7.66 23.68
C ALA A 23 -5.33 -7.52 22.48
N VAL A 24 -4.78 -7.00 21.39
CA VAL A 24 -5.43 -6.95 20.09
C VAL A 24 -5.11 -8.25 19.37
N ALA A 25 -6.14 -9.08 19.18
CA ALA A 25 -6.08 -10.44 18.64
C ALA A 25 -5.69 -10.53 17.15
N SER A 26 -5.07 -9.48 16.62
CA SER A 26 -4.48 -9.45 15.29
C SER A 26 -2.98 -9.43 15.46
N GLY A 27 -2.37 -10.60 15.35
CA GLY A 27 -0.93 -10.78 15.46
C GLY A 27 -0.14 -9.93 14.46
N PRO A 28 1.20 -9.92 14.57
CA PRO A 28 2.06 -9.22 13.62
C PRO A 28 1.75 -9.66 12.19
N ALA A 29 1.93 -8.74 11.23
CA ALA A 29 1.69 -9.05 9.83
C ALA A 29 2.51 -10.29 9.40
N PRO A 30 1.89 -11.25 8.68
CA PRO A 30 2.61 -12.44 8.24
C PRO A 30 3.86 -12.09 7.43
N PRO A 31 4.96 -12.86 7.55
CA PRO A 31 6.16 -12.65 6.73
C PRO A 31 5.81 -12.59 5.23
N GLY A 32 6.44 -11.68 4.50
CA GLY A 32 6.23 -11.49 3.05
C GLY A 32 5.08 -10.55 2.67
N LYS A 33 4.26 -10.09 3.63
CA LYS A 33 3.22 -9.08 3.39
C LYS A 33 3.79 -7.66 3.37
N GLN A 34 3.11 -6.76 2.69
CA GLN A 34 3.39 -5.33 2.71
C GLN A 34 2.45 -4.66 3.71
N LEU A 35 3.02 -3.81 4.55
CA LEU A 35 2.26 -2.95 5.45
C LEU A 35 2.02 -1.62 4.79
N ILE A 36 0.76 -1.18 4.77
CA ILE A 36 0.35 0.10 4.22
C ILE A 36 -0.43 0.84 5.30
N LYS A 37 -0.10 2.12 5.50
CA LYS A 37 -0.89 3.00 6.35
C LYS A 37 -1.92 3.70 5.48
N LEU A 38 -3.19 3.58 5.84
CA LEU A 38 -4.30 4.20 5.14
C LEU A 38 -5.12 5.01 6.14
N ASN A 39 -5.68 6.13 5.70
CA ASN A 39 -6.70 6.87 6.42
C ASN A 39 -8.07 6.51 5.83
N CYS A 40 -8.92 5.91 6.64
CA CYS A 40 -10.22 5.42 6.19
C CYS A 40 -11.36 6.24 6.80
N THR A 41 -12.32 6.65 5.97
CA THR A 41 -13.48 7.45 6.40
C THR A 41 -14.26 6.73 7.51
N GLY A 42 -14.46 7.42 8.64
CA GLY A 42 -15.14 6.86 9.82
C GLY A 42 -14.32 5.88 10.67
N LEU A 43 -13.11 5.50 10.23
CA LEU A 43 -12.20 4.61 10.96
C LEU A 43 -10.91 5.34 11.41
N GLY A 44 -10.54 6.41 10.73
CA GLY A 44 -9.27 7.10 10.94
C GLY A 44 -8.08 6.32 10.38
N PRO A 45 -6.85 6.59 10.86
CA PRO A 45 -5.66 5.93 10.37
C PRO A 45 -5.62 4.47 10.82
N ILE A 46 -5.46 3.57 9.86
CA ILE A 46 -5.28 2.13 10.07
C ILE A 46 -4.01 1.65 9.37
N THR A 47 -3.44 0.56 9.88
CA THR A 47 -2.40 -0.19 9.17
C THR A 47 -3.01 -1.45 8.59
N VAL A 48 -2.83 -1.67 7.29
CA VAL A 48 -3.29 -2.87 6.61
C VAL A 48 -2.11 -3.71 6.14
N SER A 49 -2.24 -5.02 6.27
CA SER A 49 -1.32 -6.01 5.74
C SER A 49 -1.91 -6.62 4.46
N VAL A 50 -1.21 -6.44 3.34
CA VAL A 50 -1.62 -6.92 2.02
C VAL A 50 -0.56 -7.82 1.41
N GLN A 51 -0.94 -8.69 0.47
CA GLN A 51 0.04 -9.50 -0.24
C GLN A 51 0.77 -8.64 -1.28
N ARG A 52 2.09 -8.82 -1.40
CA ARG A 52 2.89 -8.16 -2.43
C ARG A 52 2.61 -8.78 -3.81
N GLY A 53 2.40 -7.92 -4.81
CA GLY A 53 2.33 -8.31 -6.23
C GLY A 53 1.15 -7.72 -6.99
N GLN A 54 1.32 -7.53 -8.30
CA GLN A 54 0.34 -6.89 -9.20
C GLN A 54 -1.00 -7.64 -9.33
N ASN A 55 -1.07 -8.91 -8.90
CA ASN A 55 -2.28 -9.75 -8.94
C ASN A 55 -2.85 -10.05 -7.54
N SER A 56 -2.40 -9.34 -6.51
CA SER A 56 -2.93 -9.50 -5.15
C SER A 56 -4.32 -8.85 -5.03
N LYS A 57 -5.36 -9.59 -5.43
CA LYS A 57 -6.77 -9.18 -5.24
C LYS A 57 -7.38 -9.70 -3.93
N GLY A 58 -6.54 -10.16 -3.01
CA GLY A 58 -6.96 -10.69 -1.70
C GLY A 58 -7.38 -9.58 -0.73
N ALA A 59 -8.16 -9.96 0.29
CA ALA A 59 -8.51 -9.06 1.37
C ALA A 59 -7.26 -8.57 2.12
N GLY A 60 -7.27 -7.29 2.52
CA GLY A 60 -6.26 -6.71 3.40
C GLY A 60 -6.64 -6.95 4.85
N GLN A 61 -5.71 -7.46 5.66
CA GLN A 61 -5.94 -7.61 7.10
C GLN A 61 -5.70 -6.27 7.79
N ILE A 62 -6.60 -5.85 8.69
CA ILE A 62 -6.36 -4.69 9.55
C ILE A 62 -5.44 -5.14 10.69
N VAL A 63 -4.24 -4.58 10.75
CA VAL A 63 -3.24 -4.92 11.77
C VAL A 63 -3.68 -4.35 13.11
N GLY A 64 -3.49 -5.14 14.19
CA GLY A 64 -3.84 -4.71 15.53
C GLY A 64 -5.34 -4.54 15.79
N THR A 65 -6.25 -4.98 14.91
CA THR A 65 -7.70 -5.06 15.22
C THR A 65 -8.33 -6.24 14.49
N LYS A 66 -9.38 -6.87 15.06
CA LYS A 66 -10.09 -7.94 14.35
C LYS A 66 -10.84 -7.32 13.16
N GLY A 67 -10.47 -7.70 11.95
CA GLY A 67 -11.13 -7.26 10.74
C GLY A 67 -10.28 -7.33 9.48
N HIS A 68 -10.94 -7.21 8.34
CA HIS A 68 -10.33 -7.15 7.02
C HIS A 68 -11.11 -6.21 6.09
N GLY A 69 -10.39 -5.65 5.12
CA GLY A 69 -10.94 -4.87 4.02
C GLY A 69 -10.98 -5.69 2.75
N ILE A 70 -12.13 -5.71 2.07
CA ILE A 70 -12.28 -6.33 0.75
C ILE A 70 -12.31 -5.18 -0.27
N PRO A 71 -11.29 -5.05 -1.16
CA PRO A 71 -11.26 -3.96 -2.13
C PRO A 71 -12.34 -4.14 -3.20
N VAL A 72 -13.10 -3.08 -3.44
CA VAL A 72 -14.08 -2.99 -4.54
C VAL A 72 -13.49 -2.19 -5.70
N LYS A 73 -12.81 -1.08 -5.39
CA LYS A 73 -12.08 -0.25 -6.33
C LYS A 73 -10.78 0.20 -5.68
N ILE A 74 -9.69 0.22 -6.44
CA ILE A 74 -8.43 0.84 -6.03
C ILE A 74 -7.94 1.69 -7.19
N VAL A 75 -7.63 2.95 -6.92
CA VAL A 75 -6.94 3.86 -7.81
C VAL A 75 -5.53 4.03 -7.28
N PHE A 76 -4.54 3.76 -8.12
CA PHE A 76 -3.15 4.09 -7.85
C PHE A 76 -2.75 5.27 -8.72
N THR A 77 -2.15 6.29 -8.12
CA THR A 77 -1.63 7.46 -8.84
C THR A 77 -0.16 7.61 -8.53
N LEU A 78 0.67 7.79 -9.56
CA LEU A 78 2.07 8.16 -9.45
C LEU A 78 2.26 9.57 -9.99
N THR A 79 2.73 10.47 -9.15
CA THR A 79 2.89 11.89 -9.48
C THR A 79 4.33 12.30 -9.29
N ASP A 80 4.90 13.02 -10.24
CA ASP A 80 6.09 13.83 -10.03
C ASP A 80 5.68 15.14 -9.37
N LEU A 81 6.04 15.28 -8.09
CA LEU A 81 5.74 16.45 -7.29
C LEU A 81 6.64 17.64 -7.66
N THR A 82 7.84 17.42 -8.20
CA THR A 82 8.74 18.50 -8.64
C THR A 82 8.08 19.29 -9.76
N THR A 83 7.49 18.59 -10.73
CA THR A 83 6.85 19.21 -11.91
C THR A 83 5.33 19.33 -11.79
N SER A 84 4.74 18.78 -10.72
CA SER A 84 3.29 18.67 -10.53
C SER A 84 2.59 17.92 -11.68
N THR A 85 3.24 16.87 -12.19
CA THR A 85 2.71 16.06 -13.30
C THR A 85 2.33 14.66 -12.84
N VAL A 86 1.19 14.15 -13.30
CA VAL A 86 0.84 12.74 -13.11
C VAL A 86 1.61 11.92 -14.13
N ILE A 87 2.49 11.04 -13.65
CA ILE A 87 3.29 10.13 -14.47
C ILE A 87 2.43 8.96 -14.93
N ASP A 88 1.68 8.35 -14.00
CA ASP A 88 0.83 7.19 -14.28
C ASP A 88 -0.38 7.16 -13.34
N SER A 89 -1.46 6.55 -13.80
CA SER A 89 -2.64 6.27 -12.99
C SER A 89 -3.31 5.00 -13.46
N SER A 90 -3.61 4.11 -12.52
CA SER A 90 -4.31 2.86 -12.82
C SER A 90 -5.51 2.66 -11.90
N THR A 91 -6.57 2.08 -12.45
CA THR A 91 -7.77 1.70 -11.68
C THR A 91 -7.95 0.20 -11.74
N GLN A 92 -8.10 -0.42 -10.57
CA GLN A 92 -8.43 -1.83 -10.40
C GLN A 92 -9.85 -1.96 -9.84
N LEU A 93 -10.70 -2.70 -10.55
CA LEU A 93 -12.06 -2.99 -10.12
C LEU A 93 -12.23 -4.46 -9.76
N SER A 94 -12.91 -4.73 -8.66
CA SER A 94 -13.37 -6.06 -8.31
C SER A 94 -14.51 -6.49 -9.23
N GLY A 95 -14.43 -7.69 -9.81
CA GLY A 95 -15.43 -8.22 -10.73
C GLY A 95 -15.72 -7.30 -11.93
N HIS A 96 -14.73 -6.55 -12.43
CA HIS A 96 -14.90 -5.55 -13.50
C HIS A 96 -15.94 -4.46 -13.18
N GLY A 97 -16.15 -4.15 -11.90
CA GLY A 97 -17.15 -3.18 -11.45
C GLY A 97 -18.48 -3.80 -11.01
N HIS A 98 -18.64 -5.12 -11.16
CA HIS A 98 -19.83 -5.86 -10.71
C HIS A 98 -19.61 -6.60 -9.39
N GLY A 99 -18.42 -6.50 -8.78
CA GLY A 99 -18.15 -7.08 -7.47
C GLY A 99 -18.90 -6.33 -6.36
N HIS A 100 -19.62 -7.08 -5.51
CA HIS A 100 -20.26 -6.58 -4.29
C HIS A 100 -21.25 -5.39 -4.45
N PRO A 101 -22.22 -5.46 -5.37
CA PRO A 101 -23.05 -4.31 -5.78
C PRO A 101 -23.97 -3.72 -4.68
N HIS A 102 -24.14 -4.41 -3.55
CA HIS A 102 -25.07 -4.01 -2.48
C HIS A 102 -24.38 -3.85 -1.12
N GLN A 103 -23.06 -3.75 -1.10
CA GLN A 103 -22.31 -3.59 0.15
C GLN A 103 -21.76 -2.17 0.25
N ALA A 104 -21.95 -1.55 1.41
CA ALA A 104 -21.38 -0.23 1.68
C ALA A 104 -19.85 -0.29 1.61
N THR A 105 -19.26 0.69 0.93
CA THR A 105 -17.82 0.87 0.84
C THR A 105 -17.36 2.03 1.71
N THR A 106 -16.18 1.88 2.28
CA THR A 106 -15.42 2.91 2.98
C THR A 106 -14.29 3.35 2.08
N GLU A 107 -14.14 4.66 1.89
CA GLU A 107 -12.97 5.23 1.23
C GLU A 107 -11.77 5.21 2.17
N CYS A 108 -10.62 4.80 1.64
CA CYS A 108 -9.35 4.67 2.33
C CYS A 108 -8.23 5.19 1.44
N THR A 109 -7.55 6.24 1.88
CA THR A 109 -6.48 6.88 1.12
C THR A 109 -5.13 6.76 1.82
N GLY A 110 -4.03 6.81 1.06
CA GLY A 110 -2.70 6.85 1.67
C GLY A 110 -1.57 6.94 0.66
N VAL A 111 -0.43 7.43 1.13
CA VAL A 111 0.82 7.46 0.36
C VAL A 111 1.58 6.17 0.62
N VAL A 112 1.91 5.44 -0.45
CA VAL A 112 2.65 4.17 -0.37
C VAL A 112 4.12 4.32 -0.69
N PHE A 113 4.50 5.41 -1.36
CA PHE A 113 5.88 5.80 -1.62
C PHE A 113 5.95 7.32 -1.76
N ASN A 114 6.97 7.94 -1.18
CA ASN A 114 7.34 9.33 -1.42
C ASN A 114 8.87 9.40 -1.31
N GLY A 115 9.54 9.82 -2.39
CA GLY A 115 10.99 9.81 -2.47
C GLY A 115 11.52 10.16 -3.86
N ALA A 116 12.83 9.95 -4.08
CA ALA A 116 13.44 10.25 -5.37
C ALA A 116 12.93 9.31 -6.48
N ALA A 117 12.81 9.82 -7.70
CA ALA A 117 12.43 9.04 -8.86
C ALA A 117 13.38 7.86 -9.11
N SER A 118 14.68 8.04 -8.83
CA SER A 118 15.67 6.96 -8.91
C SER A 118 15.40 5.80 -7.95
N ASP A 119 14.79 6.06 -6.79
CA ASP A 119 14.48 5.01 -5.82
C ASP A 119 13.24 4.21 -6.24
N PHE A 120 12.35 4.82 -7.02
CA PHE A 120 11.14 4.18 -7.54
C PHE A 120 11.41 3.43 -8.86
N PHE A 121 12.07 4.09 -9.82
CA PHE A 121 12.28 3.59 -11.17
C PHE A 121 13.66 2.94 -11.39
N GLY A 122 14.59 3.10 -10.46
CA GLY A 122 15.98 2.68 -10.65
C GLY A 122 16.65 3.46 -11.79
N ALA A 123 17.38 2.76 -12.65
CA ALA A 123 18.10 3.36 -13.78
C ALA A 123 17.21 3.70 -14.99
N HIS A 124 15.94 3.31 -14.99
CA HIS A 124 15.04 3.45 -16.15
C HIS A 124 13.94 4.46 -15.86
N LEU A 125 14.26 5.74 -16.05
CA LEU A 125 13.34 6.84 -15.81
C LEU A 125 12.37 7.05 -16.99
N PRO A 126 11.09 7.39 -16.73
CA PRO A 126 10.17 7.84 -17.76
C PRO A 126 10.65 9.12 -18.46
N PRO A 127 10.23 9.40 -19.70
CA PRO A 127 10.51 10.67 -20.37
C PRO A 127 10.03 11.86 -19.53
N GLY A 128 10.90 12.86 -19.35
CA GLY A 128 10.60 14.08 -18.61
C GLY A 128 10.76 13.99 -17.09
N VAL A 129 11.09 12.81 -16.54
CA VAL A 129 11.36 12.62 -15.10
C VAL A 129 12.87 12.54 -14.87
N ALA A 130 13.42 13.43 -14.05
CA ALA A 130 14.81 13.40 -13.61
C ALA A 130 14.98 12.45 -12.41
N ALA A 131 16.17 11.86 -12.28
CA ALA A 131 16.49 10.93 -11.18
C ALA A 131 16.23 11.52 -9.79
N THR A 132 16.46 12.83 -9.66
CA THR A 132 16.33 13.59 -8.42
C THR A 132 14.93 14.13 -8.16
N ASP A 133 13.99 13.95 -9.08
CA ASP A 133 12.62 14.43 -8.88
C ASP A 133 11.97 13.71 -7.71
N THR A 134 11.17 14.46 -6.95
CA THR A 134 10.39 13.85 -5.86
C THR A 134 9.12 13.29 -6.47
N VAL A 135 8.95 11.96 -6.40
CA VAL A 135 7.75 11.28 -6.86
C VAL A 135 6.95 10.72 -5.69
N GLU A 136 5.64 10.72 -5.83
CA GLU A 136 4.70 10.18 -4.87
C GLU A 136 3.79 9.15 -5.53
N ALA A 137 3.76 7.94 -4.97
CA ALA A 137 2.76 6.93 -5.28
C ALA A 137 1.70 6.93 -4.17
N SER A 138 0.44 7.18 -4.55
CA SER A 138 -0.70 7.21 -3.64
C SER A 138 -1.76 6.19 -4.05
N ILE A 139 -2.56 5.80 -3.06
CA ILE A 139 -3.72 4.93 -3.18
C ILE A 139 -4.96 5.71 -2.76
N ASP A 140 -6.02 5.56 -3.55
CA ASP A 140 -7.41 5.82 -3.18
C ASP A 140 -8.21 4.52 -3.37
N ALA A 141 -8.66 3.92 -2.26
CA ALA A 141 -9.31 2.62 -2.25
C ALA A 141 -10.72 2.69 -1.65
N PHE A 142 -11.69 2.06 -2.33
CA PHE A 142 -13.03 1.82 -1.82
C PHE A 142 -13.11 0.38 -1.36
N VAL A 143 -13.25 0.18 -0.05
CA VAL A 143 -13.16 -1.13 0.61
C VAL A 143 -14.42 -1.44 1.40
N ILE A 144 -14.86 -2.69 1.37
CA ILE A 144 -15.86 -3.18 2.32
C ILE A 144 -15.13 -3.60 3.58
N ILE A 145 -15.46 -2.98 4.71
CA ILE A 145 -14.90 -3.35 6.00
C ILE A 145 -15.74 -4.47 6.63
N LYS A 146 -15.08 -5.56 7.00
CA LYS A 146 -15.64 -6.65 7.82
C LYS A 146 -14.85 -6.73 9.13
N ARG A 147 -15.53 -6.74 10.28
CA ARG A 147 -14.92 -6.83 11.62
C ARG A 147 -15.32 -8.14 12.29
#